data_AF-A0A1J5Q832-F1
#
_entry.id   AF-A0A1J5Q832-F1
#
_cell.length_a   1.000
_cell.length_b   1.000
_cell.length_c   1.000
_cell.angle_alpha   90.00
_cell.angle_beta   90.00
_cell.angle_gamma   90.00
#
_symmetry.space_group_name_H-M   'P 1'
#
loop_
_entity.id
_entity.type
_entity.pdbx_description
1 polymer ?
#
loop_
_entity_poly.entity_id
_entity_poly.type
_entity_poly.pdbx_seq_one_letter_code
_entity_poly.pdbx_strand_id
1 'polypeptide(L)'
;MTCYCQVMDINDFGSRLRQLRIKAGLSQSDLALGIMSPSHVSLMESGRRTPSQELLEQLAERLDVTTEFLLNGPTSNAVESRRKDLLFAEMALKGGDPVFAESSLKSLIGQLESGESSEFEVRVRHLYARVLEQLGRLDEASHQLRQGIELARTSGLPLEAVEMTITLSTVARDAGDFLQALELVNAAQESFPQELRNSATYARLLSSAIAIYWMRGDSLRAEELSDEALAIFDDKTDPAARAAILWNASLAADANQDLPKALMLAQRAAGLYSESDDRRSEGLLRIATSWLFTRQTPPNAAAAREQLDRAASLLADYGTPLDRAALETEFARIEWLVGNFEESLKYAASALTRFSASNDRLQSADAYLLVARSHISMGNEIESSMNLTAARNILAEMEPSRVNAFSWRELGDIYANLGFKTEALNAYREALHDAGVPASSLALSEANKAESGAELPGFR
;
A
#
# COMPACT_ATOMS: atom_id res chain seq x y z
N MET A 1 -7.72 -18.79 -52.47
CA MET A 1 -6.54 -17.92 -52.61
C MET A 1 -7.06 -16.50 -52.42
N THR A 2 -7.17 -16.08 -51.17
CA THR A 2 -7.85 -14.84 -50.79
C THR A 2 -6.84 -14.00 -50.04
N CYS A 3 -6.45 -12.89 -50.67
CA CYS A 3 -5.43 -11.96 -50.20
C CYS A 3 -5.97 -11.20 -48.98
N TYR A 4 -5.46 -11.51 -47.79
CA TYR A 4 -5.61 -10.65 -46.61
C TYR A 4 -4.59 -9.51 -46.76
N CYS A 5 -4.97 -8.42 -47.42
CA CYS A 5 -4.29 -7.15 -47.24
C CYS A 5 -4.66 -6.63 -45.84
N GLN A 6 -3.85 -6.94 -44.83
CA GLN A 6 -3.85 -6.17 -43.60
C GLN A 6 -3.55 -4.71 -43.96
N VAL A 7 -4.53 -3.84 -43.73
CA VAL A 7 -4.37 -2.39 -43.88
C VAL A 7 -3.35 -1.97 -42.84
N MET A 8 -2.19 -1.54 -43.30
CA MET A 8 -1.09 -1.04 -42.48
C MET A 8 -1.53 0.27 -41.83
N ASP A 9 -1.70 0.31 -40.50
CA ASP A 9 -1.90 1.58 -39.80
C ASP A 9 -0.54 2.27 -39.65
N ILE A 10 -0.31 3.27 -40.51
CA ILE A 10 0.96 3.98 -40.65
C ILE A 10 1.35 4.72 -39.34
N ASN A 11 0.37 5.05 -38.49
CA ASN A 11 0.63 5.71 -37.21
C ASN A 11 1.24 4.74 -36.16
N ASP A 12 0.84 3.47 -36.17
CA ASP A 12 1.39 2.44 -35.30
C ASP A 12 2.84 2.09 -35.67
N PHE A 13 3.16 2.08 -36.98
CA PHE A 13 4.54 1.91 -37.44
C PHE A 13 5.44 3.06 -36.97
N GLY A 14 5.01 4.32 -37.18
CA GLY A 14 5.82 5.49 -36.85
C GLY A 14 6.12 5.63 -35.36
N SER A 15 5.11 5.39 -34.51
CA SER A 15 5.27 5.38 -33.06
C SER A 15 6.21 4.27 -32.59
N ARG A 16 6.09 3.07 -33.16
CA ARG A 16 6.97 1.92 -32.86
C ARG A 16 8.42 2.18 -33.26
N LEU A 17 8.65 2.73 -34.45
CA LEU A 17 9.99 3.11 -34.92
C LEU A 17 10.65 4.11 -33.96
N ARG A 18 9.90 5.11 -33.51
CA ARG A 18 10.37 6.11 -32.54
C ARG A 18 10.73 5.48 -31.19
N GLN A 19 9.87 4.61 -30.66
CA GLN A 19 10.10 3.91 -29.40
C GLN A 19 11.35 3.03 -29.45
N LEU A 20 11.49 2.22 -30.50
CA LEU A 20 12.67 1.37 -30.74
C LEU A 20 13.97 2.18 -30.78
N ARG A 21 13.94 3.32 -31.49
CA ARG A 21 15.09 4.22 -31.59
C ARG A 21 15.52 4.76 -30.23
N ILE A 22 14.56 5.24 -29.43
CA ILE A 22 14.83 5.80 -28.10
C ILE A 22 15.37 4.71 -27.17
N LYS A 23 14.81 3.49 -27.20
CA LYS A 23 15.27 2.35 -26.41
C LYS A 23 16.70 1.92 -26.76
N ALA A 24 17.07 1.99 -28.03
CA ALA A 24 18.44 1.76 -28.50
C ALA A 24 19.41 2.91 -28.19
N GLY A 25 18.94 4.01 -27.58
CA GLY A 25 19.75 5.19 -27.26
C GLY A 25 20.19 5.99 -28.48
N LEU A 26 19.51 5.85 -29.62
CA LEU A 26 19.89 6.45 -30.89
C LEU A 26 19.20 7.80 -31.12
N SER A 27 19.92 8.79 -31.66
CA SER A 27 19.29 9.98 -32.26
C SER A 27 18.69 9.65 -33.63
N GLN A 28 17.81 10.51 -34.16
CA GLN A 28 17.28 10.33 -35.53
C GLN A 28 18.41 10.31 -36.56
N SER A 29 19.49 11.05 -36.32
CA SER A 29 20.69 11.06 -37.15
C SER A 29 21.44 9.74 -37.09
N ASP A 30 21.53 9.13 -35.90
CA ASP A 30 22.23 7.85 -35.71
C ASP A 30 21.46 6.70 -36.37
N LEU A 31 20.13 6.70 -36.24
CA LEU A 31 19.29 5.72 -36.93
C LEU A 31 19.35 5.89 -38.46
N ALA A 32 19.42 7.13 -38.94
CA ALA A 32 19.50 7.45 -40.35
C ALA A 32 20.87 7.13 -40.98
N LEU A 33 21.94 7.09 -40.17
CA LEU A 33 23.32 6.99 -40.64
C LEU A 33 23.52 5.79 -41.59
N GLY A 34 23.93 6.09 -42.82
CA GLY A 34 24.20 5.07 -43.86
C GLY A 34 22.94 4.42 -44.47
N ILE A 35 21.74 4.75 -44.00
CA ILE A 35 20.46 4.28 -44.55
C ILE A 35 19.76 5.39 -45.33
N MET A 36 19.56 6.56 -44.71
CA MET A 36 18.71 7.63 -45.22
C MET A 36 19.03 9.01 -44.61
N SER A 37 18.25 10.04 -44.92
CA SER A 37 18.38 11.34 -44.26
C SER A 37 17.67 11.37 -42.89
N PRO A 38 18.16 12.14 -41.89
CA PRO A 38 17.48 12.29 -40.60
C PRO A 38 16.04 12.82 -40.73
N SER A 39 15.78 13.67 -41.73
CA SER A 39 14.44 14.17 -42.04
C SER A 39 13.49 13.07 -42.53
N HIS A 40 14.00 12.03 -43.22
CA HIS A 40 13.19 10.87 -43.61
C HIS A 40 12.76 10.04 -42.40
N VAL A 41 13.64 9.86 -41.41
CA VAL A 41 13.29 9.19 -40.14
C VAL A 41 12.20 9.96 -39.42
N SER A 42 12.34 11.29 -39.27
CA SER A 42 11.31 12.12 -38.64
C SER A 42 9.93 12.03 -39.34
N LEU A 43 9.92 12.00 -40.68
CA LEU A 43 8.68 11.83 -41.45
C LEU A 43 8.04 10.45 -41.27
N MET A 44 8.84 9.40 -41.09
CA MET A 44 8.33 8.06 -40.76
C MET A 44 7.83 7.97 -39.32
N GLU A 45 8.56 8.51 -38.34
CA GLU A 45 8.13 8.53 -36.93
C GLU A 45 6.82 9.31 -36.72
N SER A 46 6.56 10.31 -37.57
CA SER A 46 5.32 11.10 -37.54
C SER A 46 4.18 10.51 -38.38
N GLY A 47 4.35 9.31 -38.95
CA GLY A 47 3.35 8.64 -39.77
C GLY A 47 3.08 9.29 -41.13
N ARG A 48 3.94 10.22 -41.57
CA ARG A 48 3.77 10.95 -42.85
C ARG A 48 4.40 10.23 -44.04
N ARG A 49 5.15 9.16 -43.82
CA ARG A 49 5.85 8.42 -44.86
C ARG A 49 5.97 6.95 -44.51
N THR A 50 5.87 6.09 -45.51
CA THR A 50 6.07 4.64 -45.38
C THR A 50 7.48 4.24 -45.85
N PRO A 51 8.15 3.30 -45.17
CA PRO A 51 9.43 2.77 -45.62
C PRO A 51 9.24 1.92 -46.89
N SER A 52 10.25 1.87 -47.75
CA SER A 52 10.36 0.79 -48.74
C SER A 52 10.76 -0.51 -48.04
N GLN A 53 10.57 -1.65 -48.70
CA GLN A 53 10.96 -2.96 -48.14
C GLN A 53 12.46 -3.01 -47.78
N GLU A 54 13.32 -2.48 -48.64
CA GLU A 54 14.76 -2.40 -48.40
C GLU A 54 15.12 -1.51 -47.20
N LEU A 55 14.44 -0.36 -47.06
CA LEU A 55 14.63 0.52 -45.91
C LEU A 55 14.14 -0.13 -44.62
N LEU A 56 13.05 -0.89 -44.68
CA LEU A 56 12.51 -1.61 -43.54
C LEU A 56 13.47 -2.69 -43.05
N GLU A 57 14.06 -3.47 -43.95
CA GLU A 57 15.07 -4.49 -43.62
C GLU A 57 16.29 -3.86 -42.94
N GLN A 58 16.80 -2.75 -43.48
CA GLN A 58 17.95 -2.03 -42.92
C GLN A 58 17.64 -1.41 -41.55
N LEU A 59 16.42 -0.89 -41.34
CA LEU A 59 15.97 -0.36 -40.05
C LEU A 59 15.79 -1.48 -39.02
N ALA A 60 15.20 -2.61 -39.43
CA ALA A 60 14.97 -3.76 -38.57
C ALA A 60 16.30 -4.36 -38.09
N GLU A 61 17.27 -4.50 -38.99
CA GLU A 61 18.64 -4.94 -38.65
C GLU A 61 19.33 -3.96 -37.69
N ARG A 62 19.18 -2.65 -37.89
CA ARG A 62 19.77 -1.61 -37.02
C ARG A 62 19.22 -1.64 -35.60
N LEU A 63 17.92 -1.95 -35.48
CA LEU A 63 17.17 -1.93 -34.23
C LEU A 63 17.11 -3.31 -33.57
N ASP A 64 17.75 -4.32 -34.16
CA ASP A 64 17.76 -5.72 -33.71
C ASP A 64 16.34 -6.31 -33.54
N VAL A 65 15.49 -6.10 -34.55
CA VAL A 65 14.11 -6.61 -34.59
C VAL A 65 13.80 -7.27 -35.93
N THR A 66 12.71 -8.04 -36.00
CA THR A 66 12.23 -8.57 -37.28
C THR A 66 11.46 -7.50 -38.06
N THR A 67 11.51 -7.58 -39.39
CA THR A 67 10.72 -6.71 -40.28
C THR A 67 9.22 -6.84 -40.03
N GLU A 68 8.76 -8.07 -39.71
CA GLU A 68 7.37 -8.37 -39.38
C GLU A 68 6.93 -7.70 -38.07
N PHE A 69 7.77 -7.71 -37.03
CA PHE A 69 7.52 -6.98 -35.79
C PHE A 69 7.54 -5.46 -36.00
N LEU A 70 8.51 -4.95 -36.78
CA LEU A 70 8.62 -3.53 -37.05
C LEU A 70 7.39 -3.00 -37.81
N LEU A 71 6.90 -3.75 -38.81
CA LEU A 71 5.68 -3.46 -39.56
C LEU A 71 4.40 -3.63 -38.75
N ASN A 72 4.18 -4.84 -38.22
CA ASN A 72 2.87 -5.29 -37.75
C ASN A 72 2.75 -5.30 -36.22
N GLY A 73 3.87 -5.19 -35.51
CA GLY A 73 3.92 -5.34 -34.06
C GLY A 73 3.87 -6.81 -33.65
N PRO A 74 3.65 -7.08 -32.35
CA PRO A 74 3.45 -8.45 -31.87
C PRO A 74 2.19 -9.07 -32.50
N THR A 75 2.25 -10.36 -32.83
CA THR A 75 1.10 -11.08 -33.42
C THR A 75 -0.11 -11.06 -32.48
N SER A 76 -1.32 -11.06 -33.03
CA SER A 76 -2.58 -11.06 -32.25
C SER A 76 -2.62 -12.15 -31.17
N ASN A 77 -2.08 -13.33 -31.46
CA ASN A 77 -2.02 -14.45 -30.52
C ASN A 77 -1.05 -14.20 -29.37
N ALA A 78 0.10 -13.56 -29.62
CA ALA A 78 1.08 -13.22 -28.59
C ALA A 78 0.53 -12.15 -27.64
N VAL A 79 -0.14 -11.12 -28.18
CA VAL A 79 -0.81 -10.07 -27.40
C VAL A 79 -1.90 -10.67 -26.52
N GLU A 80 -2.73 -11.56 -27.08
CA GLU A 80 -3.79 -12.23 -26.31
C GLU A 80 -3.22 -13.13 -25.20
N SER A 81 -2.13 -13.86 -25.48
CA SER A 81 -1.44 -14.66 -24.47
C SER A 81 -0.96 -13.80 -23.31
N ARG A 82 -0.27 -12.68 -23.59
CA ARG A 82 0.24 -11.79 -22.53
C ARG A 82 -0.87 -11.13 -21.71
N ARG A 83 -1.99 -10.78 -22.34
CA ARG A 83 -3.19 -10.29 -21.62
C ARG A 83 -3.76 -11.35 -20.68
N LYS A 84 -3.79 -12.62 -21.09
CA LYS A 84 -4.22 -13.74 -20.23
C LYS A 84 -3.25 -13.94 -19.06
N ASP A 85 -1.95 -13.90 -19.31
CA ASP A 85 -0.93 -14.01 -18.27
C ASP A 85 -1.04 -12.88 -17.24
N LEU A 86 -1.31 -11.64 -17.69
CA LEU A 86 -1.56 -10.50 -16.81
C LEU A 86 -2.81 -10.72 -15.95
N LEU A 87 -3.90 -11.23 -16.54
CA LEU A 87 -5.13 -11.53 -15.80
C LEU A 87 -4.89 -12.63 -14.74
N PHE A 88 -4.15 -13.68 -15.08
CA PHE A 88 -3.78 -14.72 -14.12
C PHE A 88 -2.93 -14.19 -12.97
N ALA A 89 -1.96 -13.32 -13.26
CA ALA A 89 -1.16 -12.66 -12.23
C ALA A 89 -2.04 -11.78 -11.32
N GLU A 90 -3.03 -11.06 -11.89
CA GLU A 90 -3.95 -10.24 -11.11
C GLU A 90 -4.84 -11.10 -10.20
N MET A 91 -5.34 -12.22 -10.71
CA MET A 91 -6.13 -13.17 -9.93
C MET A 91 -5.31 -13.79 -8.80
N ALA A 92 -4.07 -14.19 -9.06
CA ALA A 92 -3.16 -14.73 -8.06
C ALA A 92 -2.86 -13.71 -6.96
N LEU A 93 -2.57 -12.46 -7.33
CA LEU A 93 -2.36 -11.39 -6.36
C LEU A 93 -3.62 -11.13 -5.51
N LYS A 94 -4.81 -11.11 -6.11
CA LYS A 94 -6.08 -10.99 -5.38
C LYS A 94 -6.32 -12.17 -4.43
N GLY A 95 -5.92 -13.38 -4.84
CA GLY A 95 -6.00 -14.59 -4.04
C GLY A 95 -4.94 -14.69 -2.93
N GLY A 96 -4.03 -13.72 -2.81
CA GLY A 96 -2.98 -13.73 -1.79
C GLY A 96 -1.80 -14.66 -2.12
N ASP A 97 -1.54 -14.93 -3.40
CA ASP A 97 -0.34 -15.64 -3.87
C ASP A 97 0.60 -14.69 -4.65
N PRO A 98 1.32 -13.81 -3.93
CA PRO A 98 2.23 -12.86 -4.55
C PRO A 98 3.43 -13.55 -5.22
N VAL A 99 3.83 -14.74 -4.77
CA VAL A 99 4.98 -15.48 -5.33
C VAL A 99 4.65 -15.98 -6.74
N PHE A 100 3.48 -16.59 -6.91
CA PHE A 100 3.02 -16.99 -8.24
C PHE A 100 2.84 -15.78 -9.16
N ALA A 101 2.18 -14.73 -8.67
CA ALA A 101 1.99 -13.49 -9.43
C ALA A 101 3.34 -12.87 -9.86
N GLU A 102 4.35 -12.90 -8.98
CA GLU A 102 5.70 -12.42 -9.29
C GLU A 102 6.32 -13.17 -10.46
N SER A 103 6.22 -14.50 -10.46
CA SER A 103 6.79 -15.34 -11.51
C SER A 103 6.20 -15.01 -12.89
N SER A 104 4.88 -14.82 -12.96
CA SER A 104 4.17 -14.45 -14.18
C SER A 104 4.55 -13.03 -14.63
N LEU A 105 4.63 -12.07 -13.70
CA LEU A 105 4.90 -10.67 -14.03
C LEU A 105 6.36 -10.41 -14.40
N LYS A 106 7.32 -11.12 -13.80
CA LYS A 106 8.72 -11.06 -14.22
C LYS A 106 8.90 -11.50 -15.67
N SER A 107 8.20 -12.56 -16.07
CA SER A 107 8.18 -13.02 -17.45
C SER A 107 7.62 -11.94 -18.38
N LEU A 108 6.47 -11.35 -18.02
CA LEU A 108 5.86 -10.27 -18.80
C LEU A 108 6.76 -9.05 -18.93
N ILE A 109 7.40 -8.62 -17.84
CA ILE A 109 8.33 -7.47 -17.85
C ILE A 109 9.53 -7.75 -18.77
N GLY A 110 10.09 -8.96 -18.72
CA GLY A 110 11.17 -9.37 -19.63
C GLY A 110 10.76 -9.42 -21.10
N GLN A 111 9.46 -9.59 -21.36
CA GLN A 111 8.86 -9.65 -22.70
C GLN A 111 8.25 -8.31 -23.16
N LEU A 112 8.39 -7.23 -22.39
CA LEU A 112 7.95 -5.89 -22.82
C LEU A 112 8.79 -5.46 -24.03
N GLU A 113 8.26 -5.76 -25.22
CA GLU A 113 8.84 -5.44 -26.50
C GLU A 113 8.47 -4.01 -26.92
N SER A 114 9.29 -3.44 -27.80
CA SER A 114 9.15 -2.07 -28.27
C SER A 114 7.95 -1.95 -29.22
N GLY A 115 6.82 -1.43 -28.75
CA GLY A 115 5.57 -1.34 -29.53
C GLY A 115 4.34 -1.90 -28.83
N GLU A 116 4.45 -2.36 -27.58
CA GLU A 116 3.28 -2.59 -26.74
C GLU A 116 2.58 -1.27 -26.35
N SER A 117 1.27 -1.35 -26.12
CA SER A 117 0.52 -0.19 -25.64
C SER A 117 1.09 0.26 -24.30
N SER A 118 1.35 1.57 -24.16
CA SER A 118 1.79 2.15 -22.89
C SER A 118 0.83 1.82 -21.74
N GLU A 119 -0.46 1.69 -22.01
CA GLU A 119 -1.47 1.28 -21.02
C GLU A 119 -1.20 -0.13 -20.46
N PHE A 120 -0.81 -1.07 -21.33
CA PHE A 120 -0.48 -2.43 -20.93
C PHE A 120 0.78 -2.45 -20.06
N GLU A 121 1.83 -1.74 -20.48
CA GLU A 121 3.06 -1.64 -19.71
C GLU A 121 2.83 -0.98 -18.33
N VAL A 122 2.08 0.12 -18.29
CA VAL A 122 1.68 0.78 -17.03
C VAL A 122 0.96 -0.19 -16.11
N ARG A 123 0.01 -0.97 -16.63
CA ARG A 123 -0.74 -1.96 -15.85
C ARG A 123 0.16 -3.09 -15.32
N VAL A 124 1.06 -3.63 -16.14
CA VAL A 124 2.03 -4.65 -15.75
C VAL A 124 2.93 -4.13 -14.62
N ARG A 125 3.47 -2.92 -14.77
CA ARG A 125 4.33 -2.29 -13.77
C ARG A 125 3.60 -2.03 -12.47
N HIS A 126 2.37 -1.54 -12.53
CA HIS A 126 1.55 -1.31 -11.34
C HIS A 126 1.29 -2.62 -10.60
N LEU A 127 0.89 -3.67 -11.31
CA LEU A 127 0.63 -4.97 -10.69
C LEU A 127 1.90 -5.58 -10.09
N TYR A 128 3.04 -5.46 -10.78
CA TYR A 128 4.33 -5.95 -10.29
C TYR A 128 4.79 -5.18 -9.04
N ALA A 129 4.59 -3.87 -9.00
CA ALA A 129 4.85 -3.08 -7.80
C ALA A 129 4.02 -3.56 -6.60
N ARG A 130 2.72 -3.86 -6.80
CA ARG A 130 1.86 -4.40 -5.73
C ARG A 130 2.29 -5.79 -5.27
N VAL A 131 2.84 -6.62 -6.16
CA VAL A 131 3.46 -7.90 -5.77
C VAL A 131 4.68 -7.65 -4.89
N LEU A 132 5.57 -6.74 -5.31
CA LEU A 132 6.78 -6.41 -4.56
C LEU A 132 6.46 -5.83 -3.18
N GLU A 133 5.41 -5.00 -3.08
CA GLU A 133 4.85 -4.50 -1.82
C GLU A 133 4.44 -5.66 -0.89
N GLN A 134 3.65 -6.62 -1.37
CA GLN A 134 3.24 -7.78 -0.57
C GLN A 134 4.40 -8.70 -0.16
N LEU A 135 5.51 -8.68 -0.91
CA LEU A 135 6.74 -9.40 -0.60
C LEU A 135 7.70 -8.58 0.29
N GLY A 136 7.32 -7.36 0.70
CA GLY A 136 8.15 -6.48 1.53
C GLY A 136 9.33 -5.83 0.80
N ARG A 137 9.39 -5.91 -0.54
CA ARG A 137 10.46 -5.34 -1.38
C ARG A 137 10.12 -3.91 -1.80
N LEU A 138 10.01 -3.03 -0.80
CA LEU A 138 9.48 -1.67 -0.94
C LEU A 138 10.31 -0.77 -1.87
N ASP A 139 11.63 -0.91 -1.88
CA ASP A 139 12.51 -0.13 -2.78
C ASP A 139 12.26 -0.47 -4.26
N GLU A 140 12.12 -1.76 -4.56
CA GLU A 140 11.85 -2.24 -5.91
C GLU A 140 10.43 -1.87 -6.35
N ALA A 141 9.45 -1.97 -5.44
CA ALA A 141 8.10 -1.49 -5.67
C ALA A 141 8.11 0.01 -6.03
N SER A 142 8.83 0.82 -5.24
CA SER A 142 8.99 2.25 -5.46
C SER A 142 9.62 2.57 -6.82
N HIS A 143 10.62 1.79 -7.23
CA HIS A 143 11.25 1.94 -8.55
C HIS A 143 10.25 1.69 -9.69
N GLN A 144 9.50 0.59 -9.63
CA GLN A 144 8.50 0.25 -10.64
C GLN A 144 7.37 1.29 -10.71
N LEU A 145 6.94 1.81 -9.55
CA LEU A 145 5.92 2.84 -9.45
C LEU A 145 6.38 4.14 -10.11
N ARG A 146 7.58 4.62 -9.79
CA ARG A 146 8.12 5.86 -10.38
C ARG A 146 8.26 5.76 -11.90
N GLN A 147 8.73 4.63 -12.42
CA GLN A 147 8.81 4.39 -13.86
C GLN A 147 7.43 4.37 -14.53
N GLY A 148 6.45 3.67 -13.93
CA GLY A 148 5.10 3.60 -14.49
C GLY A 148 4.32 4.91 -14.40
N ILE A 149 4.52 5.71 -13.33
CA ILE A 149 3.94 7.05 -13.21
C ILE A 149 4.42 7.95 -14.35
N GLU A 150 5.72 7.95 -14.64
CA GLU A 150 6.29 8.77 -15.72
C GLU A 150 5.79 8.32 -17.10
N LEU A 151 5.73 7.00 -17.32
CA LEU A 151 5.16 6.44 -18.54
C LEU A 151 3.68 6.83 -18.70
N ALA A 152 2.87 6.67 -17.65
CA ALA A 152 1.46 7.04 -17.68
C ALA A 152 1.25 8.53 -17.99
N ARG A 153 2.05 9.41 -17.38
CA ARG A 153 2.02 10.86 -17.64
C ARG A 153 2.36 11.19 -19.09
N THR A 154 3.47 10.65 -19.59
CA THR A 154 3.94 10.92 -20.96
C THR A 154 3.04 10.32 -22.03
N SER A 155 2.29 9.26 -21.70
CA SER A 155 1.32 8.61 -22.59
C SER A 155 -0.12 9.12 -22.45
N GLY A 156 -0.37 10.15 -21.64
CA GLY A 156 -1.70 10.76 -21.51
C GLY A 156 -2.71 9.90 -20.75
N LEU A 157 -2.24 9.13 -19.76
CA LEU A 157 -3.02 8.23 -18.89
C LEU A 157 -3.07 8.81 -17.45
N PRO A 158 -3.82 9.91 -17.22
CA PRO A 158 -3.77 10.64 -15.96
C PRO A 158 -4.36 9.85 -14.78
N LEU A 159 -5.38 9.02 -15.01
CA LEU A 159 -5.98 8.22 -13.95
C LEU A 159 -5.00 7.15 -13.46
N GLU A 160 -4.36 6.43 -14.39
CA GLU A 160 -3.36 5.41 -14.12
C GLU A 160 -2.13 6.00 -13.41
N ALA A 161 -1.72 7.21 -13.79
CA ALA A 161 -0.65 7.92 -13.06
C ALA A 161 -1.03 8.17 -11.60
N VAL A 162 -2.29 8.54 -11.33
CA VAL A 162 -2.79 8.74 -9.96
C VAL A 162 -2.91 7.42 -9.21
N GLU A 163 -3.38 6.34 -9.86
CA GLU A 163 -3.41 4.99 -9.29
C GLU A 163 -2.05 4.52 -8.76
N MET A 164 -1.03 4.69 -9.58
CA MET A 164 0.33 4.34 -9.19
C MET A 164 0.89 5.31 -8.13
N THR A 165 0.49 6.58 -8.16
CA THR A 165 0.86 7.55 -7.11
C THR A 165 0.24 7.20 -5.76
N ILE A 166 -1.03 6.78 -5.73
CA ILE A 166 -1.69 6.27 -4.53
C ILE A 166 -0.90 5.09 -3.96
N THR A 167 -0.54 4.13 -4.81
CA THR A 167 0.24 2.96 -4.38
C THR A 167 1.62 3.35 -3.85
N LEU A 168 2.30 4.30 -4.50
CA LEU A 168 3.59 4.81 -4.02
C LEU A 168 3.46 5.55 -2.69
N SER A 169 2.37 6.29 -2.48
CA SER A 169 2.09 6.94 -1.20
C SER A 169 1.83 5.93 -0.08
N THR A 170 1.19 4.80 -0.38
CA THR A 170 1.02 3.69 0.57
C THR A 170 2.36 3.07 0.94
N VAL A 171 3.24 2.82 -0.04
CA VAL A 171 4.60 2.31 0.22
C VAL A 171 5.39 3.27 1.10
N ALA A 172 5.36 4.57 0.83
CA ALA A 172 6.03 5.58 1.64
C ALA A 172 5.43 5.66 3.07
N ARG A 173 4.10 5.61 3.19
CA ARG A 173 3.38 5.56 4.46
C ARG A 173 3.76 4.35 5.30
N ASP A 174 3.86 3.17 4.68
CA ASP A 174 4.20 1.91 5.34
C ASP A 174 5.66 1.87 5.77
N ALA A 175 6.53 2.58 5.04
CA ALA A 175 7.91 2.85 5.45
C ALA A 175 8.03 3.95 6.52
N GLY A 176 6.93 4.59 6.94
CA GLY A 176 6.92 5.68 7.93
C GLY A 176 7.30 7.06 7.38
N ASP A 177 7.61 7.18 6.07
CA ASP A 177 7.90 8.45 5.41
C ASP A 177 6.59 9.20 5.06
N PHE A 178 5.91 9.69 6.11
CA PHE A 178 4.67 10.44 5.96
C PHE A 178 4.87 11.77 5.21
N LEU A 179 6.08 12.33 5.20
CA LEU A 179 6.36 13.57 4.47
C LEU A 179 6.27 13.29 2.97
N GLN A 180 7.00 12.29 2.47
CA GLN A 180 6.95 11.88 1.07
C GLN A 180 5.54 11.40 0.69
N ALA A 181 4.87 10.63 1.54
CA ALA A 181 3.51 10.18 1.29
C ALA A 181 2.54 11.35 1.07
N LEU A 182 2.64 12.39 1.91
CA LEU A 182 1.83 13.62 1.78
C LEU A 182 2.18 14.43 0.54
N GLU A 183 3.46 14.59 0.21
CA GLU A 183 3.89 15.28 -1.02
C GLU A 183 3.28 14.61 -2.27
N LEU A 184 3.29 13.28 -2.32
CA LEU A 184 2.74 12.50 -3.43
C LEU A 184 1.23 12.69 -3.58
N VAL A 185 0.45 12.52 -2.50
CA VAL A 185 -1.02 12.65 -2.58
C VAL A 185 -1.47 14.08 -2.81
N ASN A 186 -0.79 15.07 -2.22
CA ASN A 186 -1.12 16.48 -2.42
C ASN A 186 -0.81 16.92 -3.87
N ALA A 187 0.35 16.53 -4.41
CA ALA A 187 0.69 16.83 -5.80
C ALA A 187 -0.28 16.14 -6.80
N ALA A 188 -0.70 14.90 -6.51
CA ALA A 188 -1.72 14.21 -7.29
C ALA A 188 -3.08 14.92 -7.21
N GLN A 189 -3.46 15.43 -6.04
CA GLN A 189 -4.72 16.15 -5.84
C GLN A 189 -4.73 17.52 -6.54
N GLU A 190 -3.63 18.26 -6.47
CA GLU A 190 -3.47 19.56 -7.14
C GLU A 190 -3.52 19.43 -8.67
N SER A 191 -2.90 18.39 -9.21
CA SER A 191 -2.85 18.12 -10.66
C SER A 191 -4.06 17.33 -11.19
N PHE A 192 -4.99 16.93 -10.32
CA PHE A 192 -6.13 16.09 -10.71
C PHE A 192 -7.12 16.84 -11.61
N PRO A 193 -7.50 16.30 -12.80
CA PRO A 193 -8.43 16.95 -13.72
C PRO A 193 -9.78 17.27 -13.05
N GLN A 194 -10.22 18.53 -13.13
CA GLN A 194 -11.44 18.96 -12.41
C GLN A 194 -12.68 18.21 -12.87
N GLU A 195 -12.77 17.89 -14.16
CA GLU A 195 -13.89 17.20 -14.78
C GLU A 195 -14.03 15.74 -14.30
N LEU A 196 -12.99 15.18 -13.68
CA LEU A 196 -12.93 13.79 -13.23
C LEU A 196 -13.00 13.65 -11.69
N ARG A 197 -13.22 14.74 -10.94
CA ARG A 197 -13.23 14.73 -9.46
C ARG A 197 -14.39 13.95 -8.83
N ASN A 198 -15.32 13.45 -9.61
CA ASN A 198 -16.36 12.51 -9.15
C ASN A 198 -16.00 11.03 -9.42
N SER A 199 -14.80 10.75 -9.93
CA SER A 199 -14.36 9.39 -10.25
C SER A 199 -13.96 8.59 -9.00
N ALA A 200 -14.04 7.26 -9.11
CA ALA A 200 -13.58 6.34 -8.07
C ALA A 200 -12.07 6.48 -7.77
N THR A 201 -11.25 6.86 -8.75
CA THR A 201 -9.82 7.16 -8.55
C THR A 201 -9.63 8.36 -7.63
N TYR A 202 -10.42 9.43 -7.80
CA TYR A 202 -10.34 10.59 -6.91
C TYR A 202 -10.81 10.25 -5.49
N ALA A 203 -11.86 9.45 -5.33
CA ALA A 203 -12.29 8.96 -4.02
C ALA A 203 -11.19 8.19 -3.30
N ARG A 204 -10.44 7.33 -4.02
CA ARG A 204 -9.32 6.57 -3.45
C ARG A 204 -8.11 7.44 -3.14
N LEU A 205 -7.85 8.48 -3.95
CA LEU A 205 -6.83 9.48 -3.64
C LEU A 205 -7.15 10.21 -2.32
N LEU A 206 -8.38 10.72 -2.17
CA LEU A 206 -8.82 11.39 -0.94
C LEU A 206 -8.79 10.44 0.26
N SER A 207 -9.28 9.22 0.09
CA SER A 207 -9.24 8.17 1.14
C SER A 207 -7.81 7.91 1.61
N SER A 208 -6.86 7.82 0.68
CA SER A 208 -5.44 7.61 1.00
C SER A 208 -4.85 8.81 1.73
N ALA A 209 -5.16 10.03 1.28
CA ALA A 209 -4.72 11.25 1.95
C ALA A 209 -5.28 11.37 3.38
N ILE A 210 -6.57 11.07 3.61
CA ILE A 210 -7.18 11.05 4.95
C ILE A 210 -6.43 10.07 5.86
N ALA A 211 -6.17 8.84 5.37
CA ALA A 211 -5.43 7.84 6.12
C ALA A 211 -4.01 8.30 6.49
N ILE A 212 -3.30 8.95 5.56
CA ILE A 212 -1.93 9.46 5.80
C ILE A 212 -1.94 10.59 6.83
N TYR A 213 -2.87 11.56 6.74
CA TYR A 213 -3.01 12.61 7.75
C TYR A 213 -3.34 12.03 9.13
N TRP A 214 -4.26 11.06 9.19
CA TRP A 214 -4.61 10.36 10.42
C TRP A 214 -3.40 9.65 11.04
N MET A 215 -2.64 8.85 10.27
CA MET A 215 -1.46 8.14 10.77
C MET A 215 -0.34 9.07 11.23
N ARG A 216 -0.19 10.23 10.58
CA ARG A 216 0.75 11.28 11.01
C ARG A 216 0.29 11.97 12.30
N GLY A 217 -0.96 11.78 12.73
CA GLY A 217 -1.54 12.43 13.90
C GLY A 217 -2.12 13.82 13.63
N ASP A 218 -2.26 14.21 12.36
CA ASP A 218 -2.96 15.43 11.96
C ASP A 218 -4.46 15.13 11.81
N SER A 219 -5.08 14.77 12.93
CA SER A 219 -6.46 14.29 12.99
C SER A 219 -7.47 15.37 12.64
N LEU A 220 -7.15 16.65 12.88
CA LEU A 220 -7.98 17.78 12.45
C LEU A 220 -8.02 17.88 10.93
N ARG A 221 -6.85 17.83 10.26
CA ARG A 221 -6.82 17.88 8.79
C ARG A 221 -7.45 16.64 8.17
N ALA A 222 -7.28 15.47 8.78
CA ALA A 222 -7.95 14.25 8.36
C ALA A 222 -9.49 14.38 8.40
N GLU A 223 -10.03 15.01 9.45
CA GLU A 223 -11.47 15.26 9.57
C GLU A 223 -11.97 16.31 8.57
N GLU A 224 -11.27 17.44 8.42
CA GLU A 224 -11.60 18.45 7.41
C GLU A 224 -11.66 17.84 6.00
N LEU A 225 -10.63 17.06 5.63
CA LEU A 225 -10.56 16.40 4.33
C LEU A 225 -11.65 15.32 4.17
N SER A 226 -12.04 14.66 5.26
CA SER A 226 -13.16 13.72 5.27
C SER A 226 -14.48 14.42 4.96
N ASP A 227 -14.74 15.58 5.57
CA ASP A 227 -15.95 16.37 5.32
C ASP A 227 -15.96 16.94 3.89
N GLU A 228 -14.81 17.43 3.39
CA GLU A 228 -14.64 17.85 1.99
C GLU A 228 -14.95 16.68 1.02
N ALA A 229 -14.40 15.50 1.28
CA ALA A 229 -14.60 14.31 0.45
C ALA A 229 -16.06 13.84 0.45
N LEU A 230 -16.73 13.83 1.61
CA LEU A 230 -18.14 13.44 1.72
C LEU A 230 -19.10 14.44 1.07
N ALA A 231 -18.71 15.71 0.93
CA ALA A 231 -19.46 16.69 0.17
C ALA A 231 -19.38 16.46 -1.35
N ILE A 232 -18.24 15.95 -1.83
CA ILE A 232 -18.02 15.59 -3.25
C ILE A 232 -18.72 14.25 -3.56
N PHE A 233 -18.59 13.27 -2.65
CA PHE A 233 -19.13 11.91 -2.81
C PHE A 233 -20.42 11.73 -2.02
N ASP A 234 -21.51 12.28 -2.57
CA ASP A 234 -22.86 12.23 -1.99
C ASP A 234 -23.58 10.87 -2.20
N ASP A 235 -24.84 10.76 -1.77
CA ASP A 235 -25.65 9.54 -1.90
C ASP A 235 -25.86 9.05 -3.34
N LYS A 236 -25.52 9.83 -4.36
CA LYS A 236 -25.67 9.47 -5.79
C LYS A 236 -24.38 8.91 -6.39
N THR A 237 -23.28 8.95 -5.64
CA THR A 237 -21.99 8.43 -6.10
C THR A 237 -21.88 6.92 -5.91
N ASP A 238 -20.84 6.33 -6.52
CA ASP A 238 -20.55 4.91 -6.37
C ASP A 238 -20.49 4.49 -4.89
N PRO A 239 -21.30 3.51 -4.45
CA PRO A 239 -21.37 3.10 -3.05
C PRO A 239 -20.01 2.67 -2.48
N ALA A 240 -19.19 1.98 -3.27
CA ALA A 240 -17.89 1.48 -2.80
C ALA A 240 -16.88 2.63 -2.59
N ALA A 241 -16.81 3.58 -3.53
CA ALA A 241 -16.00 4.78 -3.39
C ALA A 241 -16.38 5.58 -2.13
N ARG A 242 -17.68 5.75 -1.89
CA ARG A 242 -18.17 6.47 -0.71
C ARG A 242 -17.95 5.70 0.60
N ALA A 243 -18.08 4.38 0.57
CA ALA A 243 -17.80 3.53 1.73
C ALA A 243 -16.34 3.64 2.19
N ALA A 244 -15.40 3.68 1.24
CA ALA A 244 -13.98 3.86 1.55
C ALA A 244 -13.67 5.20 2.24
N ILE A 245 -14.33 6.28 1.81
CA ILE A 245 -14.21 7.60 2.45
C ILE A 245 -14.81 7.56 3.86
N LEU A 246 -16.03 7.03 4.00
CA LEU A 246 -16.70 6.92 5.30
C LEU A 246 -15.89 6.08 6.31
N TRP A 247 -15.23 5.01 5.84
CA TRP A 247 -14.33 4.22 6.68
C TRP A 247 -13.18 5.08 7.20
N ASN A 248 -12.42 5.75 6.34
CA ASN A 248 -11.31 6.59 6.81
C ASN A 248 -11.78 7.76 7.68
N ALA A 249 -12.94 8.34 7.36
CA ALA A 249 -13.58 9.38 8.18
C ALA A 249 -13.92 8.87 9.59
N SER A 250 -14.31 7.60 9.73
CA SER A 250 -14.57 7.01 11.06
C SER A 250 -13.31 6.93 11.92
N LEU A 251 -12.16 6.60 11.32
CA LEU A 251 -10.87 6.55 12.02
C LEU A 251 -10.39 7.96 12.40
N ALA A 252 -10.59 8.94 11.52
CA ALA A 252 -10.31 10.35 11.82
C ALA A 252 -11.17 10.88 12.98
N ALA A 253 -12.47 10.59 12.97
CA ALA A 253 -13.39 10.98 14.05
C ALA A 253 -13.01 10.34 15.41
N ASP A 254 -12.62 9.06 15.42
CA ASP A 254 -12.15 8.41 16.65
C ASP A 254 -10.86 9.05 17.18
N ALA A 255 -9.92 9.40 16.30
CA ALA A 255 -8.70 10.08 16.71
C ALA A 255 -8.97 11.44 17.36
N ASN A 256 -10.01 12.15 16.91
CA ASN A 256 -10.53 13.37 17.52
C ASN A 256 -11.43 13.14 18.75
N GLN A 257 -11.47 11.91 19.28
CA GLN A 257 -12.24 11.50 20.45
C GLN A 257 -13.77 11.59 20.28
N ASP A 258 -14.27 11.64 19.04
CA ASP A 258 -15.70 11.57 18.73
C ASP A 258 -16.10 10.14 18.36
N LEU A 259 -16.06 9.26 19.37
CA LEU A 259 -16.45 7.85 19.21
C LEU A 259 -17.89 7.65 18.69
N PRO A 260 -18.90 8.45 19.11
CA PRO A 260 -20.24 8.39 18.52
C PRO A 260 -20.26 8.66 17.01
N LYS A 261 -19.57 9.71 16.53
CA LYS A 261 -19.45 10.00 15.10
C LYS A 261 -18.71 8.88 14.37
N ALA A 262 -17.60 8.38 14.96
CA ALA A 262 -16.83 7.28 14.39
C ALA A 262 -17.70 6.02 14.15
N LEU A 263 -18.44 5.56 15.15
CA LEU A 263 -19.32 4.40 15.03
C LEU A 263 -20.42 4.61 13.98
N MET A 264 -21.03 5.80 13.95
CA MET A 264 -22.04 6.15 12.95
C MET A 264 -21.47 6.09 11.52
N LEU A 265 -20.28 6.66 11.29
CA LEU A 265 -19.61 6.63 9.99
C LEU A 265 -19.22 5.20 9.57
N ALA A 266 -18.64 4.41 10.48
CA ALA A 266 -18.27 3.02 10.22
C ALA A 266 -19.49 2.14 9.88
N GLN A 267 -20.60 2.33 10.59
CA GLN A 267 -21.86 1.62 10.30
C GLN A 267 -22.44 2.00 8.93
N ARG A 268 -22.39 3.28 8.54
CA ARG A 268 -22.81 3.73 7.21
C ARG A 268 -21.92 3.13 6.12
N ALA A 269 -20.59 3.11 6.32
CA ALA A 269 -19.66 2.44 5.41
C ALA A 269 -19.99 0.95 5.25
N ALA A 270 -20.30 0.26 6.35
CA ALA A 270 -20.63 -1.16 6.33
C ALA A 270 -21.94 -1.46 5.58
N GLY A 271 -22.92 -0.55 5.69
CA GLY A 271 -24.15 -0.60 4.89
C GLY A 271 -23.84 -0.55 3.40
N LEU A 272 -23.05 0.44 2.95
CA LEU A 272 -22.71 0.61 1.54
C LEU A 272 -21.85 -0.55 1.00
N TYR A 273 -20.88 -1.05 1.77
CA TYR A 273 -20.08 -2.20 1.33
C TYR A 273 -20.93 -3.47 1.19
N SER A 274 -21.94 -3.67 2.05
CA SER A 274 -22.81 -4.85 1.97
C SER A 274 -23.62 -4.94 0.68
N GLU A 275 -23.86 -3.79 0.04
CA GLU A 275 -24.52 -3.63 -1.26
C GLU A 275 -23.54 -3.72 -2.44
N SER A 276 -22.23 -3.73 -2.16
CA SER A 276 -21.16 -3.81 -3.17
C SER A 276 -20.60 -5.22 -3.34
N ASP A 277 -19.86 -5.44 -4.43
CA ASP A 277 -19.13 -6.70 -4.68
C ASP A 277 -17.78 -6.79 -3.92
N ASP A 278 -17.35 -5.74 -3.21
CA ASP A 278 -16.06 -5.69 -2.51
C ASP A 278 -16.13 -6.34 -1.11
N ARG A 279 -16.28 -7.67 -1.09
CA ARG A 279 -16.42 -8.48 0.13
C ARG A 279 -15.19 -8.44 1.03
N ARG A 280 -14.00 -8.27 0.46
CA ARG A 280 -12.76 -8.17 1.24
C ARG A 280 -12.72 -6.87 2.03
N SER A 281 -12.99 -5.72 1.39
CA SER A 281 -13.06 -4.43 2.07
C SER A 281 -14.17 -4.38 3.10
N GLU A 282 -15.32 -5.02 2.83
CA GLU A 282 -16.38 -5.21 3.83
C GLU A 282 -15.84 -5.92 5.09
N GLY A 283 -15.12 -7.03 4.91
CA GLY A 283 -14.51 -7.78 6.01
C GLY A 283 -13.52 -6.95 6.82
N LEU A 284 -12.64 -6.19 6.16
CA LEU A 284 -11.64 -5.34 6.83
C LEU A 284 -12.28 -4.18 7.60
N LEU A 285 -13.31 -3.54 7.04
CA LEU A 285 -14.06 -2.51 7.75
C LEU A 285 -14.72 -3.07 9.02
N ARG A 286 -15.20 -4.31 8.99
CA ARG A 286 -15.80 -4.95 10.17
C ARG A 286 -14.78 -5.19 11.28
N ILE A 287 -13.53 -5.53 10.94
CA ILE A 287 -12.41 -5.56 11.90
C ILE A 287 -12.18 -4.17 12.50
N ALA A 288 -12.09 -3.13 11.67
CA ALA A 288 -11.96 -1.75 12.18
C ALA A 288 -13.16 -1.34 13.07
N THR A 289 -14.38 -1.78 12.74
CA THR A 289 -15.58 -1.47 13.51
C THR A 289 -15.58 -2.20 14.86
N SER A 290 -15.04 -3.42 14.95
CA SER A 290 -14.93 -4.13 16.25
C SER A 290 -14.04 -3.36 17.21
N TRP A 291 -12.95 -2.77 16.71
CA TRP A 291 -12.06 -1.93 17.51
C TRP A 291 -12.79 -0.70 18.08
N LEU A 292 -13.67 -0.05 17.31
CA LEU A 292 -14.48 1.06 17.83
C LEU A 292 -15.43 0.61 18.97
N PHE A 293 -15.99 -0.60 18.88
CA PHE A 293 -16.84 -1.14 19.96
C PHE A 293 -16.05 -1.47 21.24
N THR A 294 -14.80 -1.91 21.14
CA THR A 294 -13.96 -2.19 22.33
C THR A 294 -13.51 -0.91 23.04
N ARG A 295 -13.56 0.25 22.37
CA ARG A 295 -13.24 1.56 22.94
C ARG A 295 -14.38 2.21 23.72
N GLN A 296 -15.59 1.67 23.65
CA GLN A 296 -16.70 2.15 24.47
C GLN A 296 -16.37 1.97 25.97
N THR A 297 -16.99 2.79 26.82
CA THR A 297 -16.84 2.67 28.28
C THR A 297 -18.20 2.36 28.90
N PRO A 298 -18.46 1.11 29.36
CA PRO A 298 -17.59 -0.06 29.28
C PRO A 298 -17.44 -0.62 27.84
N PRO A 299 -16.39 -1.43 27.56
CA PRO A 299 -16.21 -2.05 26.25
C PRO A 299 -17.40 -2.92 25.83
N ASN A 300 -17.87 -2.76 24.60
CA ASN A 300 -18.95 -3.59 24.06
C ASN A 300 -18.39 -4.80 23.31
N ALA A 301 -17.84 -5.75 24.08
CA ALA A 301 -17.21 -6.96 23.55
C ALA A 301 -18.19 -7.82 22.71
N ALA A 302 -19.48 -7.83 23.05
CA ALA A 302 -20.49 -8.58 22.31
C ALA A 302 -20.69 -8.03 20.90
N ALA A 303 -20.88 -6.71 20.75
CA ALA A 303 -21.00 -6.09 19.43
C ALA A 303 -19.69 -6.18 18.62
N ALA A 304 -18.54 -6.06 19.30
CA ALA A 304 -17.25 -6.27 18.67
C ALA A 304 -17.12 -7.70 18.11
N ARG A 305 -17.51 -8.72 18.89
CA ARG A 305 -17.46 -10.13 18.49
C ARG A 305 -18.35 -10.38 17.27
N GLU A 306 -19.56 -9.81 17.25
CA GLU A 306 -20.47 -9.91 16.10
C GLU A 306 -19.86 -9.35 14.81
N GLN A 307 -19.15 -8.22 14.89
CA GLN A 307 -18.44 -7.70 13.72
C GLN A 307 -17.34 -8.64 13.26
N LEU A 308 -16.55 -9.20 14.17
CA LEU A 308 -15.48 -10.13 13.82
C LEU A 308 -16.03 -11.45 13.25
N ASP A 309 -17.16 -11.96 13.72
CA ASP A 309 -17.78 -13.17 13.14
C ASP A 309 -18.21 -12.95 11.69
N ARG A 310 -18.80 -11.79 11.41
CA ARG A 310 -19.13 -11.40 10.04
C ARG A 310 -17.88 -11.20 9.19
N ALA A 311 -16.83 -10.57 9.75
CA ALA A 311 -15.54 -10.43 9.09
C ALA A 311 -14.93 -11.81 8.76
N ALA A 312 -15.00 -12.77 9.69
CA ALA A 312 -14.49 -14.13 9.50
C ALA A 312 -15.19 -14.84 8.34
N SER A 313 -16.53 -14.72 8.25
CA SER A 313 -17.27 -15.30 7.13
C SER A 313 -16.86 -14.72 5.78
N LEU A 314 -16.59 -13.41 5.71
CA LEU A 314 -16.18 -12.76 4.46
C LEU A 314 -14.73 -13.09 4.10
N LEU A 315 -13.82 -13.03 5.08
CA LEU A 315 -12.39 -13.22 4.86
C LEU A 315 -11.99 -14.70 4.75
N ALA A 316 -12.91 -15.63 5.01
CA ALA A 316 -12.73 -17.04 4.69
C ALA A 316 -12.55 -17.26 3.18
N ASP A 317 -13.32 -16.57 2.35
CA ASP A 317 -13.28 -16.76 0.89
C ASP A 317 -12.48 -15.65 0.18
N TYR A 318 -12.48 -14.44 0.73
CA TYR A 318 -11.92 -13.25 0.07
C TYR A 318 -10.71 -12.63 0.76
N GLY A 319 -10.33 -13.16 1.94
CA GLY A 319 -9.23 -12.63 2.74
C GLY A 319 -7.88 -13.25 2.37
N THR A 320 -6.83 -12.43 2.45
CA THR A 320 -5.43 -12.85 2.38
C THR A 320 -4.99 -13.48 3.72
N PRO A 321 -3.84 -14.16 3.76
CA PRO A 321 -3.27 -14.64 5.02
C PRO A 321 -3.06 -13.54 6.07
N LEU A 322 -2.68 -12.33 5.63
CA LEU A 322 -2.51 -11.16 6.50
C LEU A 322 -3.85 -10.65 7.07
N ASP A 323 -4.90 -10.59 6.25
CA ASP A 323 -6.23 -10.19 6.74
C ASP A 323 -6.74 -11.16 7.81
N ARG A 324 -6.47 -12.47 7.63
CA ARG A 324 -6.80 -13.51 8.61
C ARG A 324 -5.98 -13.36 9.89
N ALA A 325 -4.71 -12.98 9.79
CA ALA A 325 -3.86 -12.74 10.96
C ALA A 325 -4.32 -11.52 11.77
N ALA A 326 -4.70 -10.44 11.09
CA ALA A 326 -5.29 -9.26 11.73
C ALA A 326 -6.62 -9.61 12.43
N LEU A 327 -7.49 -10.38 11.76
CA LEU A 327 -8.75 -10.88 12.33
C LEU A 327 -8.51 -11.74 13.59
N GLU A 328 -7.55 -12.67 13.53
CA GLU A 328 -7.17 -13.52 14.66
C GLU A 328 -6.63 -12.68 15.84
N THR A 329 -5.86 -11.64 15.57
CA THR A 329 -5.36 -10.70 16.60
C THR A 329 -6.52 -9.99 17.31
N GLU A 330 -7.52 -9.53 16.57
CA GLU A 330 -8.69 -8.88 17.16
C GLU A 330 -9.61 -9.86 17.92
N PHE A 331 -9.74 -11.10 17.45
CA PHE A 331 -10.41 -12.14 18.25
C PHE A 331 -9.69 -12.36 19.58
N ALA A 332 -8.36 -12.48 19.56
CA ALA A 332 -7.58 -12.62 20.77
C ALA A 332 -7.80 -11.46 21.75
N ARG A 333 -7.94 -10.21 21.24
CA ARG A 333 -8.19 -9.02 22.06
C ARG A 333 -9.56 -9.09 22.71
N ILE A 334 -10.59 -9.51 21.97
CA ILE A 334 -11.95 -9.66 22.51
C ILE A 334 -12.02 -10.79 23.54
N GLU A 335 -11.44 -11.96 23.25
CA GLU A 335 -11.41 -13.09 24.18
C GLU A 335 -10.68 -12.70 25.48
N TRP A 336 -9.61 -11.91 25.39
CA TRP A 336 -8.94 -11.37 26.57
C TRP A 336 -9.85 -10.43 27.37
N LEU A 337 -10.55 -9.51 26.70
CA LEU A 337 -11.48 -8.55 27.34
C LEU A 337 -12.62 -9.23 28.10
N VAL A 338 -13.09 -10.40 27.64
CA VAL A 338 -14.16 -11.16 28.30
C VAL A 338 -13.65 -12.20 29.31
N GLY A 339 -12.34 -12.32 29.49
CA GLY A 339 -11.71 -13.22 30.47
C GLY A 339 -11.37 -14.63 29.95
N ASN A 340 -11.52 -14.89 28.65
CA ASN A 340 -11.21 -16.18 28.02
C ASN A 340 -9.73 -16.23 27.60
N PHE A 341 -8.82 -16.20 28.56
CA PHE A 341 -7.37 -16.03 28.29
C PHE A 341 -6.75 -17.18 27.48
N GLU A 342 -7.22 -18.42 27.63
CA GLU A 342 -6.75 -19.56 26.84
C GLU A 342 -7.13 -19.43 25.35
N GLU A 343 -8.36 -19.01 25.06
CA GLU A 343 -8.79 -18.76 23.67
C GLU A 343 -8.05 -17.57 23.07
N SER A 344 -7.85 -16.51 23.87
CA SER A 344 -7.01 -15.38 23.47
C SER A 344 -5.61 -15.83 23.05
N LEU A 345 -4.97 -16.69 23.84
CA LEU A 345 -3.66 -17.24 23.52
C LEU A 345 -3.66 -18.04 22.21
N LYS A 346 -4.68 -18.88 21.98
CA LYS A 346 -4.81 -19.67 20.73
C LYS A 346 -4.88 -18.77 19.51
N TYR A 347 -5.74 -17.74 19.55
CA TYR A 347 -5.89 -16.79 18.46
C TYR A 347 -4.60 -16.00 18.21
N ALA A 348 -3.96 -15.48 19.27
CA ALA A 348 -2.72 -14.70 19.13
C ALA A 348 -1.55 -15.56 18.60
N ALA A 349 -1.44 -16.82 19.01
CA ALA A 349 -0.42 -17.74 18.48
C ALA A 349 -0.66 -18.11 17.00
N SER A 350 -1.93 -18.25 16.60
CA SER A 350 -2.29 -18.43 15.19
C SER A 350 -1.88 -17.22 14.35
N ALA A 351 -2.16 -16.01 14.84
CA ALA A 351 -1.77 -14.76 14.18
C ALA A 351 -0.24 -14.66 14.01
N LEU A 352 0.53 -14.94 15.07
CA LEU A 352 2.01 -14.96 15.02
C LEU A 352 2.56 -15.94 13.98
N THR A 353 1.94 -17.11 13.83
CA THR A 353 2.34 -18.10 12.82
C THR A 353 2.18 -17.53 11.40
N ARG A 354 1.11 -16.78 11.15
CA ARG A 354 0.86 -16.13 9.86
C ARG A 354 1.79 -14.94 9.62
N PHE A 355 1.99 -14.08 10.62
CA PHE A 355 2.90 -12.93 10.50
C PHE A 355 4.35 -13.34 10.27
N SER A 356 4.78 -14.46 10.86
CA SER A 356 6.11 -15.03 10.62
C SER A 356 6.31 -15.43 9.15
N ALA A 357 5.26 -15.90 8.48
CA ALA A 357 5.32 -16.26 7.07
C ALA A 357 5.35 -15.04 6.13
N SER A 358 4.76 -13.91 6.55
CA SER A 358 4.71 -12.65 5.79
C SER A 358 5.79 -11.63 6.19
N ASN A 359 6.58 -11.93 7.22
CA ASN A 359 7.59 -11.02 7.80
C ASN A 359 7.00 -9.66 8.25
N ASP A 360 5.75 -9.65 8.75
CA ASP A 360 5.11 -8.44 9.28
C ASP A 360 5.56 -8.21 10.73
N ARG A 361 6.59 -7.38 10.90
CA ARG A 361 7.22 -7.13 12.20
C ARG A 361 6.29 -6.38 13.17
N LEU A 362 5.62 -5.34 12.69
CA LEU A 362 4.79 -4.49 13.54
C LEU A 362 3.63 -5.30 14.16
N GLN A 363 2.87 -6.00 13.32
CA GLN A 363 1.74 -6.80 13.81
C GLN A 363 2.20 -8.00 14.64
N SER A 364 3.41 -8.52 14.39
CA SER A 364 4.02 -9.51 15.27
C SER A 364 4.26 -8.98 16.67
N ALA A 365 4.76 -7.74 16.82
CA ALA A 365 4.97 -7.15 18.13
C ALA A 365 3.65 -7.03 18.93
N ASP A 366 2.58 -6.54 18.29
CA ASP A 366 1.26 -6.45 18.92
C ASP A 366 0.71 -7.82 19.34
N ALA A 367 0.86 -8.84 18.48
CA ALA A 367 0.45 -10.20 18.82
C ALA A 367 1.27 -10.78 19.99
N TYR A 368 2.57 -10.49 20.07
CA TYR A 368 3.39 -10.86 21.23
C TYR A 368 2.94 -10.16 22.53
N LEU A 369 2.58 -8.87 22.46
CA LEU A 369 2.03 -8.15 23.62
C LEU A 369 0.73 -8.79 24.10
N LEU A 370 -0.12 -9.25 23.18
CA LEU A 370 -1.37 -9.92 23.52
C LEU A 370 -1.15 -11.31 24.12
N VAL A 371 -0.21 -12.10 23.58
CA VAL A 371 0.23 -13.37 24.20
C VAL A 371 0.73 -13.12 25.62
N ALA A 372 1.56 -12.08 25.82
CA ALA A 372 2.07 -11.72 27.14
C ALA A 372 0.93 -11.34 28.09
N ARG A 373 -0.04 -10.51 27.68
CA ARG A 373 -1.23 -10.16 28.48
C ARG A 373 -2.03 -11.38 28.90
N SER A 374 -2.24 -12.34 27.99
CA SER A 374 -2.94 -13.58 28.29
C SER A 374 -2.18 -14.41 29.33
N HIS A 375 -0.86 -14.56 29.19
CA HIS A 375 -0.04 -15.24 30.19
C HIS A 375 -0.03 -14.54 31.55
N ILE A 376 0.07 -13.22 31.59
CA ILE A 376 -0.04 -12.42 32.83
C ILE A 376 -1.37 -12.72 33.53
N SER A 377 -2.46 -12.74 32.77
CA SER A 377 -3.81 -12.96 33.30
C SER A 377 -4.02 -14.39 33.83
N MET A 378 -3.20 -15.33 33.37
CA MET A 378 -3.17 -16.72 33.84
C MET A 378 -2.12 -16.97 34.95
N GLY A 379 -1.26 -15.99 35.28
CA GLY A 379 -0.19 -16.14 36.26
C GLY A 379 1.08 -16.82 35.74
N ASN A 380 1.26 -16.90 34.42
CA ASN A 380 2.40 -17.55 33.77
C ASN A 380 3.57 -16.56 33.58
N GLU A 381 4.37 -16.38 34.63
CA GLU A 381 5.43 -15.36 34.66
C GLU A 381 6.52 -15.56 33.60
N ILE A 382 6.99 -16.81 33.40
CA ILE A 382 8.09 -17.11 32.47
C ILE A 382 7.65 -16.80 31.04
N GLU A 383 6.51 -17.33 30.62
CA GLU A 383 5.97 -17.14 29.29
C GLU A 383 5.63 -15.67 29.03
N SER A 384 5.07 -14.95 30.01
CA SER A 384 4.82 -13.52 29.85
C SER A 384 6.11 -12.72 29.60
N SER A 385 7.16 -12.97 30.39
CA SER A 385 8.45 -12.28 30.26
C SER A 385 9.14 -12.55 28.92
N MET A 386 9.07 -13.80 28.45
CA MET A 386 9.59 -14.18 27.12
C MET A 386 8.89 -13.39 26.00
N ASN A 387 7.56 -13.29 26.05
CA ASN A 387 6.79 -12.61 25.00
C ASN A 387 6.91 -11.08 25.06
N LEU A 388 7.01 -10.47 26.26
CA LEU A 388 7.35 -9.04 26.39
C LEU A 388 8.73 -8.73 25.82
N THR A 389 9.70 -9.62 26.04
CA THR A 389 11.05 -9.48 25.48
C THR A 389 11.03 -9.60 23.96
N ALA A 390 10.25 -10.54 23.40
CA ALA A 390 10.10 -10.69 21.96
C ALA A 390 9.49 -9.42 21.32
N ALA A 391 8.39 -8.91 21.89
CA ALA A 391 7.79 -7.65 21.43
C ALA A 391 8.79 -6.50 21.48
N ARG A 392 9.47 -6.30 22.62
CA ARG A 392 10.48 -5.24 22.79
C ARG A 392 11.59 -5.30 21.75
N ASN A 393 12.13 -6.49 21.49
CA ASN A 393 13.22 -6.65 20.53
C ASN A 393 12.78 -6.31 19.11
N ILE A 394 11.57 -6.71 18.72
CA ILE A 394 11.01 -6.34 17.42
C ILE A 394 10.85 -4.82 17.32
N LEU A 395 10.21 -4.19 18.31
CA LEU A 395 9.98 -2.74 18.30
C LEU A 395 11.29 -1.94 18.25
N ALA A 396 12.36 -2.43 18.88
CA ALA A 396 13.68 -1.80 18.90
C ALA A 396 14.47 -1.95 17.58
N GLU A 397 14.13 -2.93 16.74
CA GLU A 397 14.73 -3.12 15.42
C GLU A 397 13.99 -2.34 14.31
N MET A 398 12.87 -1.71 14.64
CA MET A 398 12.04 -0.96 13.70
C MET A 398 12.46 0.51 13.64
N GLU A 399 12.29 1.11 12.47
CA GLU A 399 12.45 2.56 12.31
C GLU A 399 11.39 3.31 13.14
N PRO A 400 11.77 4.41 13.82
CA PRO A 400 10.86 5.20 14.62
C PRO A 400 9.64 5.67 13.84
N SER A 401 8.45 5.34 14.34
CA SER A 401 7.20 5.81 13.75
C SER A 401 6.10 5.98 14.80
N ARG A 402 5.14 6.86 14.53
CA ARG A 402 3.97 7.04 15.40
C ARG A 402 3.18 5.76 15.62
N VAL A 403 3.21 4.84 14.66
CA VAL A 403 2.55 3.54 14.80
C VAL A 403 3.32 2.66 15.80
N ASN A 404 4.65 2.61 15.69
CA ASN A 404 5.53 1.91 16.66
C ASN A 404 5.37 2.47 18.10
N ALA A 405 5.16 3.79 18.22
CA ALA A 405 4.94 4.45 19.49
C ALA A 405 3.73 3.91 20.28
N PHE A 406 2.67 3.45 19.60
CA PHE A 406 1.52 2.87 20.28
C PHE A 406 1.87 1.53 20.95
N SER A 407 2.59 0.66 20.25
CA SER A 407 3.02 -0.64 20.79
C SER A 407 4.06 -0.48 21.92
N TRP A 408 4.97 0.50 21.80
CA TRP A 408 5.88 0.89 22.89
C TRP A 408 5.13 1.38 24.13
N ARG A 409 4.12 2.24 23.95
CA ARG A 409 3.26 2.68 25.05
C ARG A 409 2.55 1.50 25.68
N GLU A 410 1.99 0.60 24.88
CA GLU A 410 1.29 -0.58 25.36
C GLU A 410 2.20 -1.48 26.21
N LEU A 411 3.43 -1.72 25.75
CA LEU A 411 4.46 -2.42 26.51
C LEU A 411 4.77 -1.71 27.85
N GLY A 412 4.88 -0.38 27.82
CA GLY A 412 5.06 0.45 29.02
C GLY A 412 3.91 0.31 30.01
N ASP A 413 2.66 0.32 29.54
CA ASP A 413 1.47 0.12 30.36
C ASP A 413 1.46 -1.28 31.01
N ILE A 414 1.90 -2.32 30.28
CA ILE A 414 2.04 -3.67 30.84
C ILE A 414 3.12 -3.69 31.93
N TYR A 415 4.31 -3.15 31.67
CA TYR A 415 5.39 -3.08 32.66
C TYR A 415 4.98 -2.28 33.90
N ALA A 416 4.27 -1.17 33.73
CA ALA A 416 3.79 -0.34 34.83
C ALA A 416 2.80 -1.12 35.73
N ASN A 417 1.85 -1.85 35.12
CA ASN A 417 0.89 -2.67 35.83
C ASN A 417 1.54 -3.85 36.58
N LEU A 418 2.64 -4.39 36.06
CA LEU A 418 3.44 -5.43 36.73
C LEU A 418 4.39 -4.87 37.81
N GLY A 419 4.54 -3.54 37.92
CA GLY A 419 5.43 -2.89 38.87
C GLY A 419 6.89 -2.74 38.41
N PHE A 420 7.20 -3.07 37.15
CA PHE A 420 8.51 -2.92 36.52
C PHE A 420 8.74 -1.45 36.10
N LYS A 421 8.99 -0.60 37.09
CA LYS A 421 9.04 0.87 36.93
C LYS A 421 10.10 1.35 35.94
N THR A 422 11.28 0.74 35.95
CA THR A 422 12.41 1.14 35.09
C THR A 422 12.11 0.80 33.64
N GLU A 423 11.61 -0.41 33.41
CA GLU A 423 11.24 -0.94 32.10
C GLU A 423 10.06 -0.17 31.51
N ALA A 424 9.05 0.14 32.33
CA ALA A 424 7.92 0.99 31.93
C ALA A 424 8.39 2.38 31.49
N LEU A 425 9.27 3.01 32.28
CA LEU A 425 9.80 4.34 31.98
C LEU A 425 10.66 4.34 30.70
N ASN A 426 11.42 3.27 30.45
CA ASN A 426 12.15 3.12 29.19
C ASN A 426 11.19 2.94 28.00
N ALA A 427 10.20 2.05 28.11
CA ALA A 427 9.21 1.84 27.05
C ALA A 427 8.42 3.12 26.73
N TYR A 428 8.05 3.93 27.74
CA TYR A 428 7.42 5.23 27.51
C TYR A 428 8.36 6.25 26.86
N ARG A 429 9.67 6.21 27.14
CA ARG A 429 10.64 7.07 26.45
C ARG A 429 10.78 6.70 24.98
N GLU A 430 10.85 5.41 24.67
CA GLU A 430 10.84 4.94 23.28
C GLU A 430 9.54 5.34 22.57
N ALA A 431 8.39 5.21 23.24
CA ALA A 431 7.11 5.69 22.69
C ALA A 431 7.13 7.20 22.37
N LEU A 432 7.73 8.04 23.23
CA LEU A 432 7.86 9.48 22.99
C LEU A 432 8.83 9.77 21.84
N HIS A 433 9.96 9.07 21.80
CA HIS A 433 10.94 9.19 20.72
C HIS A 433 10.30 8.87 19.37
N ASP A 434 9.60 7.74 19.27
CA ASP A 434 8.93 7.28 18.05
C ASP A 434 7.73 8.15 17.65
N ALA A 435 7.10 8.81 18.62
CA ALA A 435 6.09 9.84 18.37
C ALA A 435 6.70 11.16 17.84
N GLY A 436 8.03 11.28 17.79
CA GLY A 436 8.76 12.46 17.35
C GLY A 436 8.86 13.55 18.41
N VAL A 437 8.70 13.21 19.69
CA VAL A 437 8.86 14.15 20.81
C VAL A 437 10.34 14.19 21.19
N PRO A 438 11.06 15.29 20.91
CA PRO A 438 12.49 15.35 21.16
C PRO A 438 12.79 15.34 22.66
N ALA A 439 13.90 14.71 23.03
CA ALA A 439 14.43 14.80 24.38
C ALA A 439 14.69 16.27 24.75
N SER A 440 14.43 16.64 26.01
CA SER A 440 14.68 18.01 26.45
C SER A 440 16.18 18.34 26.34
N SER A 441 16.48 19.56 25.87
CA SER A 441 17.87 20.04 25.76
C SER A 441 18.61 20.04 27.10
N LEU A 442 17.88 20.21 28.20
CA LEU A 442 18.40 20.11 29.56
C LEU A 442 18.78 18.66 29.92
N ALA A 443 17.91 17.68 29.63
CA ALA A 443 18.21 16.27 29.87
C ALA A 443 19.41 15.77 29.02
N LEU A 444 19.50 16.20 27.76
CA LEU A 444 20.67 15.92 26.91
C LEU A 444 21.95 16.54 27.48
N SER A 445 21.86 17.75 28.03
CA SER A 445 22.99 18.40 28.70
C SER A 445 23.39 17.69 29.99
N GLU A 446 22.43 17.20 30.78
CA GLU A 446 22.67 16.45 32.01
C GLU A 446 23.31 15.08 31.73
N ALA A 447 22.86 14.36 30.70
CA ALA A 447 23.47 13.12 30.25
C ALA A 447 24.92 13.34 29.80
N ASN A 448 25.17 14.37 28.98
CA ASN A 448 26.52 14.73 28.56
C ASN A 448 27.42 15.15 29.74
N LYS A 449 26.87 15.79 30.78
CA LYS A 449 27.61 16.14 32.02
C LYS A 449 27.92 14.90 32.86
N ALA A 450 26.98 13.97 32.97
CA ALA A 450 27.18 12.70 33.66
C ALA A 450 28.25 11.84 32.97
N GLU A 451 28.25 11.78 31.64
CA GLU A 451 29.28 11.07 30.84
C GLU A 451 30.65 11.74 30.89
N SER A 452 30.70 13.07 31.02
CA SER A 452 31.96 13.83 31.18
C SER A 452 32.47 13.92 32.62
N GLY A 453 31.81 13.26 33.58
CA GLY A 453 32.21 13.25 34.99
C GLY A 453 31.98 14.56 35.73
N ALA A 454 31.18 15.49 35.17
CA ALA A 454 30.78 16.70 35.85
C ALA A 454 29.61 16.40 36.80
N GLU A 455 29.92 16.31 38.10
CA GLU A 455 28.89 16.13 39.13
C GLU A 455 27.84 17.24 39.04
N LEU A 456 26.58 16.84 38.82
CA LEU A 456 25.44 17.73 39.02
C LEU A 456 25.37 18.05 40.53
N PRO A 457 25.22 19.33 40.93
CA PRO A 457 25.13 19.69 42.34
C PRO A 457 23.93 19.00 42.97
N GLY A 458 24.22 18.04 43.86
CA GLY A 458 23.21 17.18 44.45
C GLY A 458 22.13 17.96 45.19
N PHE A 459 20.87 17.67 44.90
CA PHE A 459 19.77 17.96 45.81
C PHE A 459 19.92 17.04 47.03
N ARG A 460 20.28 17.65 48.17
CA ARG A 460 20.20 17.01 49.50
C ARG A 460 18.79 17.02 50.03
#